data_AF-A0AAU9HE81-F1
#
_entry.id   AF-A0AAU9HE81-F1
#
_cell.length_a   1.000
_cell.length_b   1.000
_cell.length_c   1.000
_cell.angle_alpha   90.00
_cell.angle_beta   90.00
_cell.angle_gamma   90.00
#
_symmetry.space_group_name_H-M   'P 1'
#
loop_
_entity.id
_entity.type
_entity.pdbx_description
1 polymer ?
#
loop_
_entity_poly.entity_id
_entity_poly.type
_entity_poly.pdbx_seq_one_letter_code
_entity_poly.pdbx_strand_id
1 'polypeptide(L)'
;MEGMLDLIQQYGLLVYLLLFGYCALKSGWLPLFAGYAAHTGALDVGYVALVAFTGGYLGDELRFALARTYGTTWLEKPNRLGRLFKRASELANRYGTAYIFLYRYPKGLRTIGALPIGLTSISWPRFSLLNACSAVVWAIVLVGGGFTFGATFDSLGVENLTALSLLFLCVFLITLYRLWSQTAEVKTHQQ
;
A
#
# COMPACT_ATOMS: atom_id res chain seq x y z
N MET A 1 -18.73 -19.66 16.96
CA MET A 1 -17.28 -19.41 16.83
C MET A 1 -16.63 -20.26 15.74
N GLU A 2 -16.99 -21.53 15.58
CA GLU A 2 -16.48 -22.40 14.49
C GLU A 2 -16.78 -21.85 13.08
N GLY A 3 -18.00 -21.40 12.80
CA GLY A 3 -18.34 -20.85 11.47
C GLY A 3 -17.63 -19.53 11.09
N MET A 4 -17.15 -18.73 12.05
CA MET A 4 -16.36 -17.52 11.77
C MET A 4 -14.88 -17.85 11.50
N LEU A 5 -14.32 -18.83 12.23
CA LEU A 5 -12.97 -19.33 11.99
C LEU A 5 -12.88 -20.04 10.63
N ASP A 6 -13.90 -20.80 10.24
CA ASP A 6 -13.99 -21.41 8.91
C ASP A 6 -14.06 -20.35 7.81
N LEU A 7 -14.82 -19.26 7.99
CA LEU A 7 -14.88 -18.16 7.03
C LEU A 7 -13.57 -17.38 6.92
N ILE A 8 -12.85 -17.17 8.05
CA ILE A 8 -11.53 -16.52 8.06
C ILE A 8 -10.46 -17.45 7.46
N GLN A 9 -10.52 -18.76 7.69
CA GLN A 9 -9.63 -19.71 7.02
C GLN A 9 -9.91 -19.81 5.52
N GLN A 10 -11.18 -19.74 5.10
CA GLN A 10 -11.57 -19.88 3.71
C GLN A 10 -11.39 -18.59 2.89
N TYR A 11 -11.68 -17.42 3.45
CA TYR A 11 -11.62 -16.12 2.75
C TYR A 11 -10.64 -15.11 3.36
N GLY A 12 -10.28 -15.24 4.63
CA GLY A 12 -9.37 -14.31 5.31
C GLY A 12 -7.97 -14.31 4.69
N LEU A 13 -7.44 -15.48 4.30
CA LEU A 13 -6.18 -15.57 3.57
C LEU A 13 -6.20 -14.74 2.28
N LEU A 14 -7.30 -14.81 1.53
CA LEU A 14 -7.46 -14.04 0.28
C LEU A 14 -7.53 -12.54 0.56
N VAL A 15 -8.20 -12.11 1.63
CA VAL A 15 -8.21 -10.70 2.06
C VAL A 15 -6.80 -10.22 2.42
N TYR A 16 -6.03 -11.02 3.16
CA TYR A 16 -4.64 -10.69 3.49
C TYR A 16 -3.75 -10.64 2.23
N LEU A 17 -3.93 -11.56 1.27
CA LEU A 17 -3.19 -11.53 0.00
C LEU A 17 -3.52 -10.29 -0.84
N LEU A 18 -4.81 -9.91 -0.89
CA LEU A 18 -5.22 -8.69 -1.58
C LEU A 18 -4.67 -7.43 -0.90
N LEU A 19 -4.69 -7.39 0.44
CA LEU A 19 -4.08 -6.31 1.22
C LEU A 19 -2.57 -6.24 0.96
N PHE A 20 -1.88 -7.38 0.96
CA PHE A 20 -0.46 -7.49 0.63
C PHE A 20 -0.17 -6.89 -0.75
N GLY A 21 -0.87 -7.38 -1.78
CA GLY A 21 -0.70 -6.94 -3.16
C GLY A 21 -1.01 -5.46 -3.34
N TYR A 22 -2.05 -4.96 -2.68
CA TYR A 22 -2.37 -3.54 -2.66
C TYR A 22 -1.24 -2.72 -2.02
N CYS A 23 -0.76 -3.09 -0.83
CA CYS A 23 0.31 -2.37 -0.13
C CYS A 23 1.63 -2.42 -0.90
N ALA A 24 1.89 -3.52 -1.61
CA ALA A 24 3.04 -3.66 -2.48
C ALA A 24 2.96 -2.74 -3.70
N LEU A 25 1.79 -2.56 -4.29
CA LEU A 25 1.62 -1.85 -5.57
C LEU A 25 1.24 -0.36 -5.43
N LYS A 26 0.45 -0.01 -4.41
CA LYS A 26 -0.19 1.30 -4.26
C LYS A 26 -0.06 1.88 -2.85
N SER A 27 -0.19 3.20 -2.76
CA SER A 27 -0.50 3.89 -1.51
C SER A 27 -1.96 4.26 -1.48
N GLY A 28 -2.57 4.10 -0.31
CA GLY A 28 -3.91 4.59 -0.05
C GLY A 28 -4.40 4.12 1.31
N TRP A 29 -5.68 4.33 1.54
CA TRP A 29 -6.32 4.17 2.84
C TRP A 29 -6.68 2.73 3.19
N LEU A 30 -6.37 1.77 2.33
CA LEU A 30 -6.75 0.38 2.56
C LEU A 30 -6.24 -0.20 3.90
N PRO A 31 -4.98 -0.01 4.31
CA PRO A 31 -4.53 -0.52 5.61
C PRO A 31 -5.28 0.10 6.79
N LEU A 32 -5.77 1.33 6.63
CA LEU A 32 -6.61 1.99 7.61
C LEU A 32 -7.97 1.29 7.71
N PHE A 33 -8.63 1.00 6.59
CA PHE A 33 -9.87 0.23 6.62
C PHE A 33 -9.67 -1.20 7.14
N ALA A 34 -8.54 -1.83 6.81
CA ALA A 34 -8.19 -3.15 7.34
C ALA A 34 -7.96 -3.10 8.87
N GLY A 35 -7.34 -2.03 9.38
CA GLY A 35 -7.21 -1.79 10.83
C GLY A 35 -8.56 -1.63 11.53
N TYR A 36 -9.50 -0.91 10.90
CA TYR A 36 -10.88 -0.82 11.39
C TYR A 36 -11.60 -2.18 11.39
N ALA A 37 -11.47 -2.96 10.31
CA ALA A 37 -12.03 -4.31 10.25
C ALA A 37 -11.43 -5.26 11.31
N ALA A 38 -10.17 -5.04 11.69
CA ALA A 38 -9.55 -5.75 12.78
C ALA A 38 -10.13 -5.35 14.15
N HIS A 39 -10.48 -4.08 14.34
CA HIS A 39 -11.18 -3.61 15.55
C HIS A 39 -12.54 -4.28 15.73
N THR A 40 -13.30 -4.46 14.65
CA THR A 40 -14.60 -5.17 14.69
C THR A 40 -14.47 -6.69 14.84
N GLY A 41 -13.26 -7.23 15.01
CA GLY A 41 -12.98 -8.67 15.12
C GLY A 41 -13.10 -9.46 13.82
N ALA A 42 -13.22 -8.79 12.67
CA ALA A 42 -13.31 -9.46 11.36
C ALA A 42 -11.94 -9.90 10.82
N LEU A 43 -10.88 -9.21 11.23
CA LEU A 43 -9.49 -9.53 10.92
C LEU A 43 -8.65 -9.51 12.20
N ASP A 44 -7.48 -10.13 12.15
CA ASP A 44 -6.50 -10.04 13.22
C ASP A 44 -5.56 -8.86 12.97
N VAL A 45 -5.45 -7.97 13.95
CA VAL A 45 -4.67 -6.73 13.82
C VAL A 45 -3.18 -6.99 13.61
N GLY A 46 -2.64 -8.07 14.20
CA GLY A 46 -1.25 -8.46 14.05
C GLY A 46 -0.95 -8.91 12.62
N TYR A 47 -1.80 -9.76 12.05
CA TYR A 47 -1.70 -10.16 10.64
C TYR A 47 -1.90 -8.98 9.70
N VAL A 48 -2.87 -8.10 9.94
CA VAL A 48 -3.06 -6.87 9.12
C VAL A 48 -1.80 -6.00 9.14
N ALA A 49 -1.23 -5.74 10.32
CA ALA A 49 -0.02 -4.93 10.47
C ALA A 49 1.18 -5.57 9.75
N LEU A 50 1.39 -6.88 9.94
CA LEU A 50 2.47 -7.63 9.31
C LEU A 50 2.34 -7.63 7.78
N VAL A 51 1.14 -7.86 7.25
CA VAL A 51 0.85 -7.88 5.82
C VAL A 51 1.03 -6.49 5.19
N ALA A 52 0.55 -5.44 5.86
CA ALA A 52 0.70 -4.07 5.38
C ALA A 52 2.18 -3.65 5.37
N PHE A 53 2.92 -3.98 6.43
CA PHE A 53 4.36 -3.75 6.52
C PHE A 53 5.12 -4.51 5.41
N THR A 54 4.96 -5.83 5.33
CA THR A 54 5.71 -6.68 4.40
C THR A 54 5.37 -6.37 2.95
N GLY A 55 4.09 -6.23 2.60
CA GLY A 55 3.69 -5.81 1.25
C GLY A 55 4.28 -4.45 0.92
N GLY A 56 4.15 -3.50 1.85
CA GLY A 56 4.69 -2.18 1.71
C GLY A 56 6.21 -2.17 1.45
N TYR A 57 6.95 -2.89 2.28
CA TYR A 57 8.41 -3.01 2.24
C TYR A 57 8.88 -3.71 0.96
N LEU A 58 8.39 -4.93 0.71
CA LEU A 58 8.80 -5.76 -0.43
C LEU A 58 8.47 -5.12 -1.78
N GLY A 59 7.34 -4.41 -1.89
CA GLY A 59 7.01 -3.68 -3.10
C GLY A 59 8.05 -2.63 -3.47
N ASP A 60 8.62 -1.94 -2.47
CA ASP A 60 9.66 -0.93 -2.70
C ASP A 60 11.03 -1.54 -2.94
N GLU A 61 11.36 -2.63 -2.25
CA GLU A 61 12.57 -3.41 -2.53
C GLU A 61 12.58 -3.90 -3.98
N LEU A 62 11.46 -4.43 -4.46
CA LEU A 62 11.32 -4.88 -5.85
C LEU A 62 11.53 -3.72 -6.84
N ARG A 63 10.93 -2.55 -6.60
CA ARG A 63 11.13 -1.37 -7.45
C ARG A 63 12.59 -0.93 -7.47
N PHE A 64 13.19 -0.83 -6.30
CA PHE A 64 14.59 -0.43 -6.16
C PHE A 64 15.51 -1.40 -6.90
N ALA A 65 15.31 -2.71 -6.72
CA ALA A 65 16.07 -3.75 -7.41
C ALA A 65 15.86 -3.70 -8.92
N LEU A 66 14.62 -3.53 -9.40
CA LEU A 66 14.31 -3.41 -10.83
C LEU A 66 15.03 -2.21 -11.45
N ALA A 67 14.98 -1.04 -10.81
CA ALA A 67 15.65 0.16 -11.31
C ALA A 67 17.18 -0.01 -11.31
N ARG A 68 17.73 -0.69 -10.30
CA ARG A 68 19.18 -0.93 -10.19
C ARG A 68 19.70 -1.90 -11.23
N THR A 69 19.00 -3.01 -11.46
CA THR A 69 19.46 -4.08 -12.35
C THR A 69 19.24 -3.74 -13.82
N TYR A 70 18.10 -3.13 -14.14
CA TYR A 70 17.67 -2.95 -15.52
C TYR A 70 17.72 -1.47 -15.96
N GLY A 71 17.93 -0.52 -15.05
CA GLY A 71 17.83 0.92 -15.33
C GLY A 71 16.39 1.45 -15.31
N THR A 72 16.12 2.57 -15.98
CA THR A 72 14.75 3.14 -16.08
C THR A 72 14.40 3.61 -17.49
N THR A 73 15.11 3.15 -18.51
CA THR A 73 14.94 3.62 -19.90
C THR A 73 13.51 3.43 -20.42
N TRP A 74 12.76 2.42 -19.96
CA TRP A 74 11.33 2.23 -20.31
C TRP A 74 10.38 3.26 -19.69
N LEU A 75 10.82 3.98 -18.66
CA LEU A 75 10.05 5.02 -17.96
C LEU A 75 10.34 6.43 -18.49
N GLU A 76 11.39 6.62 -19.29
CA GLU A 76 11.79 7.91 -19.87
C GLU A 76 10.90 8.36 -21.05
N LYS A 77 9.70 7.80 -21.18
CA LYS A 77 8.73 8.19 -22.21
C LYS A 77 8.03 9.50 -21.80
N PRO A 78 7.60 10.37 -22.75
CA PRO A 78 6.90 11.63 -22.47
C PRO A 78 5.47 11.46 -21.91
N ASN A 79 5.14 10.28 -21.40
CA ASN A 79 3.86 9.95 -20.80
C ASN A 79 3.77 10.42 -19.33
N ARG A 80 2.62 10.18 -18.69
CA ARG A 80 2.38 10.54 -17.28
C ARG A 80 3.41 9.93 -16.33
N LEU A 81 3.87 8.70 -16.59
CA LEU A 81 4.83 7.98 -15.77
C LEU A 81 6.22 8.63 -15.85
N GLY A 82 6.69 9.01 -17.03
CA GLY A 82 7.98 9.70 -17.18
C GLY A 82 8.01 11.08 -16.50
N ARG A 83 6.89 11.83 -16.53
CA ARG A 83 6.78 13.09 -15.77
C ARG A 83 6.85 12.87 -14.26
N LEU A 84 6.20 11.82 -13.74
CA LEU A 84 6.27 11.47 -12.33
C LEU A 84 7.66 10.99 -11.93
N PHE A 85 8.32 10.22 -12.80
CA PHE A 85 9.69 9.77 -12.61
C PHE A 85 10.66 10.95 -12.54
N LYS A 86 10.59 11.89 -13.49
CA LYS A 86 11.44 13.10 -13.46
C LYS A 86 11.27 13.89 -12.15
N ARG A 87 10.02 14.13 -11.73
CA ARG A 87 9.73 14.79 -10.43
C ARG A 87 10.28 14.00 -9.25
N ALA A 88 10.12 12.69 -9.26
CA ALA A 88 10.63 11.81 -8.21
C ALA A 88 12.16 11.86 -8.14
N SER A 89 12.85 11.88 -9.29
CA SER A 89 14.32 12.02 -9.38
C SER A 89 14.80 13.39 -8.90
N GLU A 90 14.12 14.48 -9.27
CA GLU A 90 14.44 15.84 -8.78
C GLU A 90 14.31 15.93 -7.25
N LEU A 91 13.23 15.36 -6.69
CA LEU A 91 13.01 15.30 -5.24
C LEU A 91 14.02 14.39 -4.54
N ALA A 92 14.35 13.24 -5.13
CA ALA A 92 15.37 12.33 -4.62
C ALA A 92 16.74 13.01 -4.55
N ASN A 93 17.14 13.73 -5.60
CA ASN A 93 18.40 14.49 -5.61
C ASN A 93 18.39 15.64 -4.60
N ARG A 94 17.25 16.32 -4.43
CA ARG A 94 17.14 17.47 -3.52
C ARG A 94 17.13 17.07 -2.04
N TYR A 95 16.44 15.99 -1.69
CA TYR A 95 16.19 15.61 -0.29
C TYR A 95 16.95 14.35 0.16
N GLY A 96 17.59 13.63 -0.76
CA GLY A 96 18.48 12.50 -0.48
C GLY A 96 17.86 11.44 0.43
N THR A 97 18.44 11.27 1.61
CA THR A 97 17.98 10.28 2.60
C THR A 97 16.56 10.56 3.09
N ALA A 98 16.17 11.83 3.27
CA ALA A 98 14.83 12.20 3.72
C ALA A 98 13.76 11.82 2.68
N TYR A 99 14.11 11.86 1.39
CA TYR A 99 13.20 11.42 0.34
C TYR A 99 12.82 9.95 0.49
N ILE A 100 13.78 9.08 0.80
CA ILE A 100 13.57 7.62 0.96
C ILE A 100 12.52 7.34 2.03
N PHE A 101 12.53 8.14 3.10
CA PHE A 101 11.52 8.02 4.15
C PHE A 101 10.16 8.57 3.70
N LEU A 102 10.15 9.68 2.97
CA LEU A 102 8.95 10.49 2.72
C LEU A 102 8.18 10.14 1.44
N TYR A 103 8.78 9.51 0.43
CA TYR A 103 8.09 9.27 -0.86
C TYR A 103 6.87 8.35 -0.72
N ARG A 104 6.76 7.60 0.39
CA ARG A 104 5.67 6.66 0.67
C ARG A 104 4.33 7.35 0.97
N TYR A 105 4.33 8.56 1.52
CA TYR A 105 3.12 9.25 1.99
C TYR A 105 2.33 9.99 0.89
N PRO A 106 2.96 10.73 -0.05
CA PRO A 106 2.24 11.46 -1.07
C PRO A 106 1.57 10.53 -2.09
N LYS A 107 0.31 10.83 -2.44
CA LYS A 107 -0.44 10.07 -3.44
C LYS A 107 0.26 10.12 -4.81
N GLY A 108 0.50 8.94 -5.40
CA GLY A 108 1.09 8.80 -6.74
C GLY A 108 2.63 8.73 -6.78
N LEU A 109 3.34 9.22 -5.76
CA LEU A 109 4.80 9.09 -5.67
C LEU A 109 5.22 7.66 -5.29
N ARG A 110 4.46 6.95 -4.45
CA ARG A 110 4.69 5.55 -4.04
C ARG A 110 5.04 4.60 -5.19
N THR A 111 4.30 4.67 -6.31
CA THR A 111 4.45 3.69 -7.41
C THR A 111 5.78 3.81 -8.13
N ILE A 112 6.40 5.00 -8.11
CA ILE A 112 7.60 5.33 -8.89
C ILE A 112 8.75 5.77 -7.96
N GLY A 113 8.48 6.10 -6.70
CA GLY A 113 9.39 6.82 -5.81
C GLY A 113 10.65 6.04 -5.44
N ALA A 114 10.57 4.71 -5.31
CA ALA A 114 11.76 3.89 -5.10
C ALA A 114 12.64 3.75 -6.35
N LEU A 115 12.10 4.02 -7.56
CA LEU A 115 12.81 3.80 -8.82
C LEU A 115 14.00 4.76 -9.01
N PRO A 116 13.86 6.10 -8.84
CA PRO A 116 15.02 7.00 -8.90
C PRO A 116 16.12 6.64 -7.92
N ILE A 117 15.76 6.15 -6.73
CA ILE A 117 16.71 5.78 -5.68
C ILE A 117 17.55 4.56 -6.09
N GLY A 118 16.95 3.61 -6.81
CA GLY A 118 17.67 2.45 -7.35
C GLY A 118 18.83 2.82 -8.28
N LEU A 119 18.73 3.95 -8.98
CA LEU A 119 19.74 4.49 -9.90
C LEU A 119 20.85 5.29 -9.21
N THR A 120 20.68 5.62 -7.93
CA THR A 120 21.71 6.33 -7.17
C THR A 120 22.79 5.38 -6.67
N SER A 121 23.91 5.93 -6.20
CA SER A 121 25.02 5.20 -5.59
C SER A 121 24.74 4.64 -4.19
N ILE A 122 23.51 4.76 -3.67
CA ILE A 122 23.18 4.28 -2.33
C ILE A 122 23.34 2.75 -2.22
N SER A 123 23.92 2.26 -1.13
CA SER A 123 24.00 0.82 -0.89
C SER A 123 22.61 0.23 -0.63
N TRP A 124 22.39 -1.01 -1.07
CA TRP A 124 21.11 -1.70 -0.87
C TRP A 124 20.74 -1.81 0.62
N PRO A 125 21.65 -2.22 1.55
CA PRO A 125 21.30 -2.32 2.96
C PRO A 125 20.84 -0.98 3.57
N ARG A 126 21.44 0.13 3.13
CA ARG A 126 21.06 1.46 3.60
C ARG A 126 19.68 1.86 3.12
N PHE A 127 19.36 1.61 1.85
CA PHE A 127 18.01 1.82 1.32
C PHE A 127 16.98 0.96 2.08
N SER A 128 17.27 -0.34 2.22
CA SER A 128 16.38 -1.31 2.84
C SER A 128 16.07 -0.97 4.29
N LEU A 129 17.06 -0.54 5.08
CA LEU A 129 16.84 -0.11 6.45
C LEU A 129 15.91 1.11 6.53
N LEU A 130 16.16 2.14 5.72
CA LEU A 130 15.34 3.36 5.69
C LEU A 130 13.91 3.08 5.21
N ASN A 131 13.78 2.24 4.18
CA ASN A 131 12.51 1.79 3.65
C ASN A 131 11.73 0.97 4.71
N ALA A 132 12.39 0.05 5.41
CA ALA A 132 11.79 -0.72 6.50
C ALA A 132 11.28 0.19 7.61
N CYS A 133 12.08 1.16 8.09
CA CYS A 133 11.64 2.12 9.09
C CYS A 133 10.43 2.94 8.62
N SER A 134 10.45 3.43 7.38
CA SER A 134 9.30 4.14 6.79
C SER A 134 8.06 3.24 6.69
N ALA A 135 8.24 1.99 6.31
CA ALA A 135 7.16 1.00 6.21
C ALA A 135 6.53 0.69 7.57
N VAL A 136 7.34 0.54 8.63
CA VAL A 136 6.86 0.32 10.00
C VAL A 136 6.02 1.51 10.46
N VAL A 137 6.55 2.73 10.34
CA VAL A 137 5.83 3.94 10.76
C VAL A 137 4.52 4.08 9.99
N TRP A 138 4.54 3.85 8.69
CA TRP A 138 3.34 3.88 7.86
C TRP A 138 2.30 2.83 8.26
N ALA A 139 2.73 1.59 8.53
CA ALA A 139 1.84 0.51 8.98
C ALA A 139 1.22 0.84 10.34
N ILE A 140 2.01 1.31 11.30
CA ILE A 140 1.52 1.73 12.63
C ILE A 140 0.49 2.84 12.51
N VAL A 141 0.80 3.90 11.74
CA VAL A 141 -0.09 5.06 11.60
C VAL A 141 -1.41 4.68 10.93
N LEU A 142 -1.38 3.92 9.83
CA LEU A 142 -2.62 3.58 9.13
C LEU A 142 -3.40 2.47 9.82
N VAL A 143 -2.75 1.35 10.15
CA VAL A 143 -3.44 0.21 10.79
C VAL A 143 -3.88 0.57 12.20
N GLY A 144 -2.99 1.17 13.00
CA GLY A 144 -3.31 1.64 14.34
C GLY A 144 -4.33 2.78 14.33
N GLY A 145 -4.23 3.71 13.37
CA GLY A 145 -5.26 4.73 13.15
C GLY A 145 -6.62 4.12 12.86
N GLY A 146 -6.69 3.17 11.93
CA GLY A 146 -7.93 2.46 11.61
C GLY A 146 -8.53 1.72 12.81
N PHE A 147 -7.68 1.04 13.57
CA PHE A 147 -8.09 0.29 14.77
C PHE A 147 -8.66 1.22 15.85
N THR A 148 -7.95 2.31 16.16
CA THR A 148 -8.38 3.30 17.18
C THR A 148 -9.58 4.14 16.75
N PHE A 149 -9.72 4.46 15.46
CA PHE A 149 -10.93 5.10 14.94
C PHE A 149 -12.16 4.21 15.16
N GLY A 150 -12.02 2.89 15.02
CA GLY A 150 -13.09 1.95 15.35
C GLY A 150 -13.61 2.11 16.79
N ALA A 151 -12.70 2.16 17.75
CA ALA A 151 -13.06 2.37 19.16
C ALA A 151 -13.78 3.70 19.43
N THR A 152 -13.44 4.75 18.67
CA THR A 152 -14.10 6.05 18.79
C THR A 152 -15.55 6.00 18.27
N PHE A 153 -15.82 5.27 17.19
CA PHE A 153 -17.18 5.10 16.67
C PHE A 153 -18.06 4.28 17.60
N ASP A 154 -17.52 3.26 18.26
CA ASP A 154 -18.25 2.49 19.28
C ASP A 154 -18.67 3.38 20.46
N SER A 155 -17.80 4.30 20.89
CA SER A 155 -18.09 5.24 21.98
C SER A 155 -19.21 6.25 21.66
N LEU A 156 -19.53 6.44 20.38
CA LEU A 156 -20.59 7.35 19.90
C LEU A 156 -21.96 6.67 19.78
N GLY A 157 -22.10 5.40 20.18
CA GLY A 157 -23.40 4.70 20.22
C GLY A 157 -23.96 4.32 18.85
N VAL A 158 -23.10 4.18 17.83
CA VAL A 158 -23.50 3.72 16.50
C VAL A 158 -23.58 2.20 16.50
N GLU A 159 -24.68 1.64 17.02
CA GLU A 159 -24.81 0.19 17.27
C GLU A 159 -24.89 -0.70 16.01
N ASN A 160 -25.11 -0.12 14.82
CA ASN A 160 -25.25 -0.88 13.56
C ASN A 160 -24.06 -0.66 12.60
N LEU A 161 -22.88 -1.11 13.02
CA LEU A 161 -21.63 -1.02 12.25
C LEU A 161 -21.45 -2.16 11.22
N THR A 162 -22.32 -3.18 11.22
CA THR A 162 -22.31 -4.28 10.22
C THR A 162 -22.60 -3.78 8.81
N ALA A 163 -23.55 -2.84 8.66
CA ALA A 163 -23.82 -2.19 7.39
C ALA A 163 -22.63 -1.32 6.93
N LEU A 164 -21.94 -0.68 7.87
CA LEU A 164 -20.78 0.17 7.59
C LEU A 164 -19.53 -0.65 7.24
N SER A 165 -19.30 -1.77 7.91
CA SER A 165 -18.20 -2.69 7.59
C SER A 165 -18.42 -3.40 6.26
N LEU A 166 -19.66 -3.79 5.94
CA LEU A 166 -20.03 -4.25 4.59
C LEU A 166 -19.90 -3.15 3.54
N LEU A 167 -20.27 -1.91 3.86
CA LEU A 167 -20.08 -0.75 2.97
C LEU A 167 -18.58 -0.54 2.69
N PHE A 168 -17.72 -0.60 3.70
CA PHE A 168 -16.28 -0.44 3.53
C PHE A 168 -15.65 -1.61 2.77
N LEU A 169 -16.10 -2.85 3.01
CA LEU A 169 -15.71 -4.03 2.22
C LEU A 169 -16.12 -3.85 0.75
N CYS A 170 -17.35 -3.40 0.49
CA CYS A 170 -17.84 -3.12 -0.85
C CYS A 170 -17.03 -1.99 -1.51
N VAL A 171 -16.73 -0.90 -0.80
CA VAL A 171 -15.89 0.19 -1.32
C VAL A 171 -14.49 -0.31 -1.63
N PHE A 172 -13.92 -1.17 -0.80
CA PHE A 172 -12.64 -1.80 -1.04
C PHE A 172 -12.67 -2.70 -2.29
N LEU A 173 -13.66 -3.58 -2.41
CA LEU A 173 -13.82 -4.46 -3.58
C LEU A 173 -14.10 -3.65 -4.85
N ILE A 174 -14.90 -2.58 -4.78
CA ILE A 174 -15.18 -1.67 -5.89
C ILE A 174 -13.93 -0.91 -6.31
N THR A 175 -13.11 -0.46 -5.36
CA THR A 175 -11.85 0.19 -5.69
C THR A 175 -10.86 -0.81 -6.29
N LEU A 176 -10.77 -2.05 -5.79
CA LEU A 176 -10.00 -3.11 -6.45
C LEU A 176 -10.49 -3.39 -7.87
N TYR A 177 -11.80 -3.53 -8.05
CA TYR A 177 -12.42 -3.78 -9.35
C TYR A 177 -12.18 -2.63 -10.33
N ARG A 178 -12.40 -1.38 -9.93
CA ARG A 178 -12.15 -0.20 -10.77
C ARG A 178 -10.68 -0.06 -11.15
N LEU A 179 -9.78 -0.43 -10.25
CA LEU A 179 -8.35 -0.41 -10.55
C LEU A 179 -7.96 -1.55 -11.51
N TRP A 180 -8.60 -2.71 -11.40
CA TRP A 180 -8.45 -3.82 -12.36
C TRP A 180 -9.03 -3.47 -13.73
N SER A 181 -10.22 -2.87 -13.79
CA SER A 181 -10.90 -2.47 -15.03
C SER A 181 -10.17 -1.35 -15.76
N GLN A 182 -9.62 -0.36 -15.04
CA GLN A 182 -8.76 0.67 -15.64
C GLN A 182 -7.45 0.09 -16.20
N THR A 183 -6.99 -1.04 -15.68
CA THR A 183 -5.82 -1.74 -16.24
C THR A 183 -6.20 -2.60 -17.46
N ALA A 184 -7.46 -3.07 -17.52
CA ALA A 184 -8.01 -3.81 -18.64
C ALA A 184 -8.38 -2.91 -19.84
N GLU A 185 -9.00 -1.75 -19.62
CA GLU A 185 -9.39 -0.80 -20.67
C GLU A 185 -8.18 -0.20 -21.43
N VAL A 186 -7.03 -0.08 -20.76
CA VAL A 186 -5.79 0.38 -21.41
C VAL A 186 -5.26 -0.62 -22.45
N LYS A 187 -5.64 -1.91 -22.36
CA LYS A 187 -5.27 -2.90 -23.40
C LYS A 187 -6.19 -2.86 -24.61
N THR A 188 -7.42 -2.37 -24.48
CA THR A 188 -8.42 -2.42 -25.57
C THR A 188 -8.30 -1.23 -26.54
N HIS A 189 -7.70 -0.12 -26.13
CA HIS A 189 -7.48 1.06 -26.99
C HIS A 189 -6.16 1.05 -27.79
N GLN A 190 -5.43 -0.08 -27.80
CA GLN A 190 -4.23 -0.28 -28.64
C GLN A 190 -4.43 -1.31 -29.76
N GLN A 191 -5.68 -1.69 -30.06
CA GLN A 191 -6.03 -2.40 -31.30
C GLN A 191 -6.67 -1.44 -32.30
#